data_AF-A0A7S1SWW6-F1
#
_entry.id   AF-A0A7S1SWW6-F1
#
_cell.length_a   1.000
_cell.length_b   1.000
_cell.length_c   1.000
_cell.angle_alpha   90.00
_cell.angle_beta   90.00
_cell.angle_gamma   90.00
#
_symmetry.space_group_name_H-M   'P 1'
#
loop_
_entity.id
_entity.type
_entity.pdbx_description
1 polymer ?
#
loop_
_entity_poly.entity_id
_entity_poly.type
_entity_poly.pdbx_seq_one_letter_code
_entity_poly.pdbx_strand_id
1 'polypeptide(L)'
;GVLELERRRPVDVLCAMLEERSTDKMEQFFKSYGAGESAAMCLMLIIAPIGQVSTQVAQGAQQVFESPHFTGEPGIVENGTTLAGQEPASSAFYMGRPVLEPQFKSSGAHEGLCLVLARLVRPMWDKKVMVPVAGGSGFMKCPWSIAQLEEAEEKLRALQRYLG
;
A
#
# COMPACT_ATOMS: atom_id res chain seq x y z
N GLY A 1 27.72 22.07 20.55
CA GLY A 1 26.36 21.94 20.01
C GLY A 1 26.18 20.51 19.56
N VAL A 2 25.16 19.81 20.07
CA VAL A 2 24.83 18.45 19.62
C VAL A 2 23.95 18.59 18.39
N LEU A 3 24.34 17.98 17.27
CA LEU A 3 23.56 17.89 16.04
C LEU A 3 22.80 16.56 16.07
N GLU A 4 21.49 16.61 16.35
CA GLU A 4 20.60 15.47 16.12
C GLU A 4 20.33 15.35 14.61
N LEU A 5 20.88 14.31 14.00
CA LEU A 5 20.59 13.92 12.62
C LEU A 5 19.38 12.98 12.61
N GLU A 6 18.19 13.53 12.44
CA GLU A 6 16.99 12.71 12.21
C GLU A 6 16.97 12.21 10.76
N ARG A 7 16.91 10.88 10.59
CA ARG A 7 16.66 10.29 9.27
C ARG A 7 15.23 10.65 8.86
N ARG A 8 15.09 11.48 7.83
CA ARG A 8 13.79 11.78 7.22
C ARG A 8 13.15 10.48 6.73
N ARG A 9 11.92 10.24 7.17
CA ARG A 9 11.12 9.11 6.68
C ARG A 9 10.71 9.42 5.24
N PRO A 10 10.52 8.41 4.38
CA PRO A 10 10.04 8.62 3.01
C PRO A 10 8.74 9.44 2.93
N VAL A 11 7.88 9.33 3.96
CA VAL A 11 6.65 10.12 4.11
C VAL A 11 6.94 11.62 4.31
N ASP A 12 8.00 11.97 5.03
CA ASP A 12 8.39 13.38 5.26
C ASP A 12 8.92 14.02 3.96
N VAL A 13 9.60 13.22 3.13
CA VAL A 13 10.05 13.63 1.79
C VAL A 13 8.84 13.84 0.88
N LEU A 14 7.86 12.95 0.94
CA LEU A 14 6.60 13.08 0.19
C LEU A 14 5.81 14.33 0.61
N CYS A 15 5.72 14.63 1.92
CA CYS A 15 5.10 15.86 2.42
C CYS A 15 5.75 17.10 1.80
N ALA A 16 7.08 17.19 1.85
CA ALA A 16 7.80 18.33 1.27
C ALA A 16 7.55 18.46 -0.25
N MET A 17 7.50 17.35 -0.98
CA MET A 17 7.18 17.36 -2.42
C MET A 17 5.75 17.84 -2.72
N LEU A 18 4.78 17.46 -1.88
CA LEU A 18 3.38 17.89 -1.99
C LEU A 18 3.22 19.38 -1.65
N GLU A 19 3.97 19.90 -0.68
CA GLU A 19 4.01 21.33 -0.34
C GLU A 19 4.59 22.17 -1.48
N GLU A 20 5.67 21.69 -2.10
CA GLU A 20 6.30 22.34 -3.25
C GLU A 20 5.47 22.22 -4.55
N ARG A 21 4.45 21.35 -4.58
CA ARG A 21 3.62 21.03 -5.76
C ARG A 21 4.45 20.67 -7.01
N SER A 22 5.60 20.03 -6.81
CA SER A 22 6.50 19.68 -7.91
C SER A 22 6.17 18.30 -8.48
N THR A 23 5.53 18.27 -9.66
CA THR A 23 5.16 17.03 -10.37
C THR A 23 6.37 16.22 -10.82
N ASP A 24 7.46 16.87 -11.27
CA ASP A 24 8.67 16.17 -11.74
C ASP A 24 9.34 15.36 -10.60
N LYS A 25 9.42 15.94 -9.40
CA LYS A 25 9.93 15.26 -8.21
C LYS A 25 9.02 14.12 -7.80
N MET A 26 7.70 14.31 -7.92
CA MET A 26 6.71 13.26 -7.65
C MET A 26 6.88 12.07 -8.59
N GLU A 27 7.07 12.29 -9.89
CA GLU A 27 7.32 11.19 -10.83
C GLU A 27 8.60 10.42 -10.52
N GLN A 28 9.68 11.11 -10.15
CA GLN A 28 10.92 10.46 -9.73
C GLN A 28 10.75 9.66 -8.43
N PHE A 29 9.92 10.16 -7.52
CA PHE A 29 9.56 9.45 -6.30
C PHE A 29 8.81 8.16 -6.61
N PHE A 30 7.77 8.22 -7.45
CA PHE A 30 7.00 7.05 -7.86
C PHE A 30 7.83 6.04 -8.66
N LYS A 31 8.79 6.50 -9.48
CA LYS A 31 9.74 5.62 -10.18
C LYS A 31 10.72 4.92 -9.24
N SER A 32 11.11 5.55 -8.13
CA SER A 32 12.11 5.00 -7.20
C SER A 32 11.51 4.06 -6.15
N TYR A 33 10.35 4.40 -5.58
CA TYR A 33 9.67 3.55 -4.59
C TYR A 33 8.68 2.56 -5.20
N GLY A 34 8.18 2.84 -6.41
CA GLY A 34 7.12 2.06 -7.05
C GLY A 34 5.73 2.61 -6.74
N ALA A 35 4.77 2.27 -7.61
CA ALA A 35 3.40 2.78 -7.54
C ALA A 35 2.65 2.34 -6.27
N GLY A 36 2.76 1.06 -5.88
CA GLY A 36 2.09 0.53 -4.68
C GLY A 36 2.58 1.17 -3.38
N GLU A 37 3.90 1.24 -3.19
CA GLU A 37 4.49 1.85 -1.99
C GLU A 37 4.23 3.36 -1.91
N SER A 38 4.34 4.06 -3.03
CA SER A 38 4.06 5.50 -3.07
C SER A 38 2.58 5.79 -2.82
N ALA A 39 1.68 4.98 -3.37
CA ALA A 39 0.23 5.05 -3.09
C ALA A 39 -0.07 4.77 -1.60
N ALA A 40 0.62 3.80 -0.99
CA ALA A 40 0.50 3.56 0.45
C ALA A 40 0.93 4.77 1.29
N MET A 41 1.99 5.48 0.86
CA MET A 41 2.44 6.70 1.54
C MET A 41 1.43 7.84 1.38
N CYS A 42 0.84 8.03 0.20
CA CYS A 42 -0.25 8.99 -0.01
C CYS A 42 -1.44 8.67 0.91
N LEU A 43 -1.84 7.40 1.00
CA LEU A 43 -2.92 6.96 1.90
C LEU A 43 -2.61 7.26 3.37
N MET A 44 -1.37 7.05 3.82
CA MET A 44 -0.98 7.38 5.20
C MET A 44 -1.10 8.88 5.51
N LEU A 45 -0.88 9.76 4.52
CA LEU A 45 -1.07 11.21 4.67
C LEU A 45 -2.54 11.60 4.68
N ILE A 46 -3.38 10.91 3.90
CA ILE A 46 -4.82 11.17 3.82
C ILE A 46 -5.52 10.78 5.12
N ILE A 47 -5.18 9.63 5.71
CA ILE A 47 -5.79 9.12 6.95
C ILE A 47 -5.12 9.66 8.22
N ALA A 48 -4.13 10.57 8.08
CA ALA A 48 -3.40 11.10 9.21
C ALA A 48 -4.35 11.84 10.19
N PRO A 49 -4.13 11.72 11.51
CA PRO A 49 -4.89 12.47 12.51
C PRO A 49 -4.86 13.98 12.26
N ILE A 50 -5.95 14.65 12.67
CA ILE A 50 -6.10 16.09 12.53
C ILE A 50 -4.93 16.80 13.23
N GLY A 51 -4.24 17.68 12.50
CA GLY A 51 -3.11 18.45 13.02
C GLY A 51 -1.74 17.82 12.82
N GLN A 52 -1.64 16.56 12.34
CA GLN A 52 -0.34 15.97 11.97
C GLN A 52 0.14 16.38 10.58
N VAL A 53 -0.79 16.61 9.65
CA VAL A 53 -0.50 16.97 8.25
C VAL A 53 -1.34 18.19 7.88
N SER A 54 -0.78 19.09 7.06
CA SER A 54 -1.52 20.25 6.56
C SER A 54 -2.64 19.80 5.63
N THR A 55 -3.80 20.49 5.67
CA THR A 55 -4.94 20.16 4.81
C THR A 55 -4.57 20.20 3.31
N GLN A 56 -3.63 21.08 2.93
CA GLN A 56 -3.15 21.16 1.56
C GLN A 56 -2.38 19.91 1.12
N VAL A 57 -1.53 19.36 2.01
CA VAL A 57 -0.79 18.14 1.74
C VAL A 57 -1.71 16.93 1.69
N ALA A 58 -2.70 16.83 2.58
CA ALA A 58 -3.70 15.76 2.53
C ALA A 58 -4.51 15.77 1.23
N GLN A 59 -4.97 16.96 0.78
CA GLN A 59 -5.66 17.12 -0.50
C GLN A 59 -4.75 16.84 -1.70
N GLY A 60 -3.49 17.27 -1.66
CA GLY A 60 -2.52 16.96 -2.71
C GLY A 60 -2.24 15.46 -2.80
N ALA A 61 -2.09 14.78 -1.65
CA ALA A 61 -1.92 13.34 -1.58
C ALA A 61 -3.13 12.61 -2.17
N GLN A 62 -4.34 13.09 -1.91
CA GLN A 62 -5.56 12.55 -2.50
C GLN A 62 -5.56 12.68 -4.03
N GLN A 63 -5.23 13.85 -4.56
CA GLN A 63 -5.17 14.07 -6.01
C GLN A 63 -4.13 13.17 -6.69
N VAL A 64 -2.96 12.99 -6.06
CA VAL A 64 -1.91 12.11 -6.58
C VAL A 64 -2.33 10.64 -6.53
N PHE A 65 -3.01 10.23 -5.45
CA PHE A 65 -3.51 8.86 -5.29
C PHE A 65 -4.59 8.51 -6.33
N GLU A 66 -5.51 9.43 -6.60
CA GLU A 66 -6.61 9.25 -7.56
C GLU A 66 -6.16 9.37 -9.02
N SER A 67 -4.98 9.95 -9.27
CA SER A 67 -4.45 10.16 -10.62
C SER A 67 -3.94 8.85 -11.25
N PRO A 68 -4.52 8.40 -12.39
CA PRO A 68 -4.10 7.17 -13.06
C PRO A 68 -2.66 7.19 -13.56
N HIS A 69 -2.09 8.39 -13.77
CA HIS A 69 -0.70 8.59 -14.18
C HIS A 69 0.30 8.04 -13.15
N PHE A 70 -0.04 8.11 -11.85
CA PHE A 70 0.85 7.70 -10.76
C PHE A 70 0.52 6.31 -10.23
N THR A 71 -0.76 5.98 -10.09
CA THR A 71 -1.21 4.70 -9.52
C THR A 71 -1.50 3.62 -10.56
N GLY A 72 -1.58 3.98 -11.84
CA GLY A 72 -1.85 3.06 -12.94
C GLY A 72 -3.29 2.54 -12.96
N GLU A 73 -3.62 1.81 -14.03
CA GLU A 73 -4.94 1.20 -14.22
C GLU A 73 -4.89 -0.32 -14.02
N PRO A 74 -5.97 -0.94 -13.49
CA PRO A 74 -6.07 -2.39 -13.42
C PRO A 74 -6.16 -2.98 -14.83
N GLY A 75 -5.38 -4.02 -15.10
CA GLY A 75 -5.30 -4.61 -16.43
C GLY A 75 -5.09 -6.11 -16.39
N ILE A 76 -5.50 -6.79 -17.45
CA ILE A 76 -5.15 -8.20 -17.65
C ILE A 76 -3.79 -8.24 -18.32
N VAL A 77 -2.80 -8.82 -17.64
CA VAL A 77 -1.49 -9.04 -18.26
C VAL A 77 -1.62 -10.29 -19.10
N GLU A 78 -1.74 -10.11 -20.41
CA GLU A 78 -1.55 -11.19 -21.37
C GLU A 78 -0.06 -11.55 -21.41
N ASN A 79 0.42 -12.30 -20.40
CA ASN A 79 1.71 -12.97 -20.44
C ASN A 79 1.64 -14.14 -21.41
N GLY A 80 1.41 -13.85 -22.67
CA GLY A 80 1.44 -14.80 -23.77
C GLY A 80 2.24 -14.16 -24.86
N THR A 81 3.49 -14.60 -25.03
CA THR A 81 4.31 -14.36 -26.21
C THR A 81 3.41 -14.36 -27.44
N THR A 82 3.17 -13.18 -28.01
CA THR A 82 2.63 -13.06 -29.35
C THR A 82 3.76 -13.45 -30.30
N LEU A 83 4.04 -14.77 -30.37
CA LEU A 83 4.63 -15.36 -31.57
C LEU A 83 3.55 -15.34 -32.66
N ALA A 84 3.12 -14.13 -33.03
CA ALA A 84 2.35 -13.91 -34.24
C ALA A 84 3.31 -14.18 -35.40
N GLY A 85 3.28 -15.42 -35.93
CA GLY A 85 3.79 -15.70 -37.28
C GLY A 85 4.99 -16.63 -37.43
N GLN A 86 5.21 -17.62 -36.54
CA GLN A 86 6.03 -18.77 -36.93
C GLN A 86 5.14 -19.99 -37.14
N GLU A 87 4.78 -20.23 -38.40
CA GLU A 87 4.19 -21.49 -38.83
C GLU A 87 5.12 -22.64 -38.44
N PRO A 88 4.66 -23.66 -37.70
CA PRO A 88 5.44 -24.87 -37.54
C PRO A 88 5.45 -25.58 -38.88
N ALA A 89 6.63 -25.71 -39.47
CA ALA A 89 6.87 -26.58 -40.60
C ALA A 89 6.28 -27.97 -40.30
N SER A 90 5.38 -28.40 -41.19
CA SER A 90 4.90 -29.76 -41.46
C SER A 90 5.23 -30.86 -40.42
N SER A 91 4.16 -31.47 -39.88
CA SER A 91 4.09 -32.81 -39.25
C SER A 91 4.39 -32.96 -37.76
N ALA A 92 3.82 -32.13 -36.89
CA ALA A 92 3.72 -32.43 -35.45
C ALA A 92 2.26 -32.44 -35.00
N PHE A 93 1.86 -33.49 -34.26
CA PHE A 93 0.53 -33.64 -33.67
C PHE A 93 0.12 -32.38 -32.90
N TYR A 94 -1.00 -31.77 -33.28
CA TYR A 94 -1.55 -30.57 -32.63
C TYR A 94 -2.16 -30.96 -31.27
N MET A 95 -1.39 -30.83 -30.18
CA MET A 95 -1.87 -31.08 -28.81
C MET A 95 -2.63 -29.90 -28.18
N GLY A 96 -3.08 -28.93 -29.00
CA GLY A 96 -3.67 -27.68 -28.51
C GLY A 96 -2.63 -26.69 -28.00
N ARG A 97 -3.01 -25.41 -27.91
CA ARG A 97 -2.17 -24.34 -27.35
C ARG A 97 -2.39 -24.29 -25.84
N PRO A 98 -1.33 -24.17 -25.01
CA PRO A 98 -1.51 -23.92 -23.59
C PRO A 98 -2.28 -22.61 -23.40
N VAL A 99 -3.44 -22.68 -22.75
CA VAL A 99 -4.20 -21.51 -22.33
C VAL A 99 -3.51 -20.99 -21.07
N LEU A 100 -2.77 -19.91 -21.20
CA LEU A 100 -2.21 -19.21 -20.05
C LEU A 100 -3.36 -18.54 -19.31
N GLU A 101 -3.47 -18.82 -18.00
CA GLU A 101 -4.44 -18.15 -17.14
C GLU A 101 -4.13 -16.65 -17.11
N PRO A 102 -5.11 -15.79 -17.43
CA PRO A 102 -4.91 -14.35 -17.36
C PRO A 102 -4.59 -13.96 -15.92
N GLN A 103 -3.40 -13.41 -15.69
CA GLN A 103 -3.05 -12.85 -14.39
C GLN A 103 -3.59 -11.43 -14.30
N PHE A 104 -4.45 -11.21 -13.31
CA PHE A 104 -4.95 -9.88 -13.01
C PHE A 104 -3.82 -9.04 -12.41
N LYS A 105 -3.50 -7.91 -13.05
CA LYS A 105 -2.60 -6.91 -12.49
C LYS A 105 -3.45 -5.86 -11.77
N SER A 106 -3.33 -5.85 -10.45
CA SER A 106 -3.94 -4.81 -9.63
C SER A 106 -3.31 -3.44 -9.91
N SER A 107 -4.11 -2.38 -9.77
CA SER A 107 -3.58 -1.02 -9.76
C SER A 107 -2.67 -0.78 -8.55
N GLY A 108 -1.77 0.18 -8.66
CA GLY A 108 -0.92 0.62 -7.54
C GLY A 108 -1.75 1.22 -6.40
N ALA A 109 -2.94 1.76 -6.68
CA ALA A 109 -3.88 2.20 -5.64
C ALA A 109 -4.38 1.01 -4.79
N HIS A 110 -4.74 -0.11 -5.43
CA HIS A 110 -5.14 -1.33 -4.72
C HIS A 110 -3.98 -1.93 -3.93
N GLU A 111 -2.79 -2.03 -4.55
CA GLU A 111 -1.60 -2.52 -3.88
C GLU A 111 -1.25 -1.66 -2.66
N GLY A 112 -1.31 -0.33 -2.80
CA GLY A 112 -1.08 0.62 -1.72
C GLY A 112 -2.09 0.48 -0.58
N LEU A 113 -3.37 0.28 -0.89
CA LEU A 113 -4.40 0.01 0.11
C LEU A 113 -4.13 -1.28 0.88
N CYS A 114 -3.80 -2.37 0.18
CA CYS A 114 -3.44 -3.64 0.80
C CYS A 114 -2.20 -3.50 1.71
N LEU A 115 -1.19 -2.74 1.28
CA LEU A 115 0.02 -2.49 2.07
C LEU A 115 -0.29 -1.70 3.35
N VAL A 116 -1.12 -0.66 3.27
CA VAL A 116 -1.51 0.11 4.46
C VAL A 116 -2.28 -0.76 5.43
N LEU A 117 -3.28 -1.52 4.96
CA LEU A 117 -4.04 -2.46 5.78
C LEU A 117 -3.13 -3.49 6.44
N ALA A 118 -2.24 -4.12 5.67
CA ALA A 118 -1.29 -5.09 6.18
C ALA A 118 -0.40 -4.47 7.28
N ARG A 119 0.08 -3.23 7.10
CA ARG A 119 0.90 -2.52 8.09
C ARG A 119 0.14 -2.19 9.37
N LEU A 120 -1.13 -1.77 9.26
CA LEU A 120 -1.98 -1.45 10.40
C LEU A 120 -2.27 -2.68 11.26
N VAL A 121 -2.52 -3.82 10.61
CA VAL A 121 -2.93 -5.06 11.31
C VAL A 121 -1.74 -5.94 11.71
N ARG A 122 -0.55 -5.74 11.10
CA ARG A 122 0.68 -6.49 11.40
C ARG A 122 0.98 -6.74 12.89
N PRO A 123 0.87 -5.77 13.83
CA PRO A 123 1.19 -6.02 15.24
C PRO A 123 0.21 -6.98 15.94
N MET A 124 -0.96 -7.22 15.33
CA MET A 124 -2.02 -8.06 15.87
C MET A 124 -2.19 -9.38 15.12
N TRP A 125 -1.87 -9.41 13.82
CA TRP A 125 -2.19 -10.51 12.91
C TRP A 125 -1.69 -11.89 13.36
N ASP A 126 -0.44 -11.99 13.83
CA ASP A 126 0.19 -13.28 14.15
C ASP A 126 0.02 -13.71 15.63
N LYS A 127 -0.62 -12.88 16.46
CA LYS A 127 -0.68 -13.09 17.92
C LYS A 127 -2.06 -13.54 18.36
N LYS A 128 -2.11 -14.46 19.33
CA LYS A 128 -3.36 -14.91 19.95
C LYS A 128 -4.02 -13.77 20.72
N VAL A 129 -5.33 -13.64 20.59
CA VAL A 129 -6.10 -12.55 21.21
C VAL A 129 -6.05 -12.61 22.73
N MET A 130 -6.14 -13.82 23.29
CA MET A 130 -6.09 -14.08 24.71
C MET A 130 -4.93 -15.03 25.00
N VAL A 131 -4.08 -14.67 25.95
CA VAL A 131 -2.98 -15.49 26.42
C VAL A 131 -3.26 -15.86 27.88
N PRO A 132 -3.12 -17.14 28.28
CA PRO A 132 -3.30 -17.52 29.68
C PRO A 132 -2.27 -16.83 30.56
N VAL A 133 -2.69 -16.37 31.73
CA VAL A 133 -1.80 -15.80 32.74
C VAL A 133 -1.01 -16.95 33.38
N ALA A 134 0.32 -16.93 33.27
CA ALA A 134 1.16 -17.94 33.89
C ALA A 134 0.93 -17.98 35.41
N GLY A 135 0.52 -19.13 35.94
CA GLY A 135 0.32 -19.37 37.37
C GLY A 135 -1.11 -19.13 37.91
N GLY A 136 -2.06 -18.69 37.09
CA GLY A 136 -3.47 -18.51 37.50
C GLY A 136 -4.39 -19.44 36.72
N SER A 137 -5.03 -20.41 37.39
CA SER A 137 -6.04 -21.27 36.77
C SER A 137 -7.24 -20.44 36.31
N GLY A 138 -7.39 -20.26 34.99
CA GLY A 138 -8.58 -19.65 34.37
C GLY A 138 -8.49 -18.15 34.03
N PHE A 139 -7.38 -17.47 34.34
CA PHE A 139 -7.22 -16.06 33.96
C PHE A 139 -6.61 -15.91 32.57
N MET A 140 -7.27 -15.14 31.70
CA MET A 140 -6.80 -14.76 30.38
C MET A 140 -6.40 -13.29 30.39
N LYS A 141 -5.28 -12.95 29.74
CA LYS A 141 -4.88 -11.56 29.50
C LYS A 141 -4.81 -11.26 28.01
N CYS A 142 -5.22 -10.06 27.65
CA CYS A 142 -4.96 -9.45 26.36
C CYS A 142 -3.47 -9.01 26.32
N PRO A 143 -2.67 -9.40 25.31
CA PRO A 143 -1.26 -9.01 25.24
C PRO A 143 -1.05 -7.57 24.77
N TRP A 144 -2.09 -6.87 24.31
CA TRP A 144 -1.99 -5.47 23.85
C TRP A 144 -2.52 -4.51 24.91
N SER A 145 -1.96 -3.30 24.91
CA SER A 145 -2.53 -2.21 25.70
C SER A 145 -3.81 -1.69 25.05
N ILE A 146 -4.72 -1.15 25.86
CA ILE A 146 -5.95 -0.51 25.37
C ILE A 146 -5.60 0.62 24.39
N ALA A 147 -4.59 1.43 24.71
CA ALA A 147 -4.13 2.52 23.85
C ALA A 147 -3.67 2.04 22.44
N GLN A 148 -3.02 0.86 22.34
CA GLN A 148 -2.63 0.30 21.06
C GLN A 148 -3.83 -0.13 20.21
N LEU A 149 -4.86 -0.67 20.86
CA LEU A 149 -6.09 -1.07 20.18
C LEU A 149 -6.89 0.15 19.73
N GLU A 150 -6.98 1.18 20.56
CA GLU A 150 -7.63 2.44 20.22
C GLU A 150 -6.95 3.14 19.04
N GLU A 151 -5.61 3.21 19.02
CA GLU A 151 -4.86 3.80 17.90
C GLU A 151 -5.06 3.02 16.59
N ALA A 152 -5.11 1.68 16.67
CA ALA A 152 -5.37 0.84 15.50
C ALA A 152 -6.82 1.00 14.99
N GLU A 153 -7.81 1.04 15.90
CA GLU A 153 -9.20 1.28 15.56
C GLU A 153 -9.37 2.65 14.90
N GLU A 154 -8.77 3.70 15.45
CA GLU A 154 -8.87 5.05 14.92
C GLU A 154 -8.37 5.12 13.47
N LYS A 155 -7.21 4.51 13.19
CA LYS A 155 -6.63 4.45 11.83
C LYS A 155 -7.48 3.63 10.87
N LEU A 156 -8.02 2.49 11.30
CA LEU A 156 -8.92 1.68 10.47
C LEU A 156 -10.24 2.41 10.18
N ARG A 157 -10.79 3.10 11.18
CA ARG A 157 -12.02 3.88 11.01
C ARG A 157 -11.77 5.11 10.14
N ALA A 158 -10.60 5.74 10.23
CA ALA A 158 -10.20 6.83 9.31
C ALA A 158 -10.13 6.33 7.87
N LEU A 159 -9.51 5.17 7.64
CA LEU A 159 -9.47 4.54 6.33
C LEU A 159 -10.87 4.17 5.81
N GLN A 160 -11.73 3.63 6.67
CA GLN A 160 -13.13 3.32 6.32
C GLN A 160 -13.89 4.57 5.90
N ARG A 161 -13.74 5.70 6.61
CA ARG A 161 -14.37 6.98 6.26
C ARG A 161 -13.84 7.58 4.96
N TYR A 162 -12.62 7.27 4.57
CA TYR A 162 -12.08 7.72 3.29
C TYR A 162 -12.64 6.91 2.12
N LEU A 163 -12.92 5.63 2.32
CA LEU A 163 -13.39 4.72 1.27
C LEU A 163 -14.92 4.68 1.08
N GLY A 164 -15.71 5.11 2.06
CA GLY A 164 -17.17 5.06 2.05
C GLY A 164 -17.82 6.41 2.21
#